data_AF-A0A1J4SP38-F1
#
_entry.id   AF-A0A1J4SP38-F1
#
_cell.length_a   1.000
_cell.length_b   1.000
_cell.length_c   1.000
_cell.angle_alpha   90.00
_cell.angle_beta   90.00
_cell.angle_gamma   90.00
#
_symmetry.space_group_name_H-M   'P 1'
#
loop_
_entity.id
_entity.type
_entity.pdbx_description
1 polymer ?
#
loop_
_entity_poly.entity_id
_entity_poly.type
_entity_poly.pdbx_seq_one_letter_code
_entity_poly.pdbx_strand_id
1 'polypeptide(L)'
;MPSYTISVNGLEISFKTDADEQRIQVAQTLLEERFAELSKGGRYISREKLLTLLALGMADDYLEARRKYAGLEARMQELLERQ
;
A
#
# COMPACT_ATOMS: atom_id res chain seq x y z
N MET A 1 -4.82 -19.63 -1.99
CA MET A 1 -3.87 -18.73 -2.67
C MET A 1 -3.82 -19.00 -4.17
N PRO A 2 -4.73 -18.40 -4.97
CA PRO A 2 -4.55 -18.24 -6.40
C PRO A 2 -3.22 -17.57 -6.77
N SER A 3 -2.74 -17.85 -7.98
CA SER A 3 -1.55 -17.23 -8.58
C SER A 3 -1.99 -16.15 -9.56
N TYR A 4 -1.32 -15.00 -9.51
CA TYR A 4 -1.58 -13.86 -10.38
C TYR A 4 -0.31 -13.42 -11.07
N THR A 5 -0.45 -12.92 -12.30
CA THR A 5 0.61 -12.24 -13.05
C THR A 5 0.07 -10.88 -13.48
N ILE A 6 0.71 -9.81 -13.02
CA ILE A 6 0.33 -8.43 -13.32
C ILE A 6 1.56 -7.62 -13.69
N SER A 7 1.37 -6.49 -14.38
CA SER A 7 2.43 -5.52 -14.65
C SER A 7 2.24 -4.29 -13.77
N VAL A 8 3.15 -4.02 -12.84
CA VAL A 8 3.11 -2.81 -12.00
C VAL A 8 4.29 -1.92 -12.35
N ASN A 9 4.03 -0.66 -12.72
CA ASN A 9 5.07 0.28 -13.13
C ASN A 9 6.02 -0.33 -14.20
N GLY A 10 5.49 -1.10 -15.15
CA GLY A 10 6.27 -1.76 -16.21
C GLY A 10 7.19 -2.90 -15.74
N LEU A 11 6.95 -3.46 -14.55
CA LEU A 11 7.54 -4.72 -14.10
C LEU A 11 6.45 -5.79 -14.08
N GLU A 12 6.66 -6.87 -14.85
CA GLU A 12 5.82 -8.06 -14.76
C GLU A 12 6.20 -8.87 -13.52
N ILE A 13 5.22 -9.14 -12.66
CA ILE A 13 5.43 -9.84 -11.40
C ILE A 13 4.38 -10.94 -11.28
N SER A 14 4.86 -12.14 -10.90
CA SER A 14 3.99 -13.27 -10.58
C SER A 14 4.05 -13.57 -9.08
N PHE A 15 2.89 -13.66 -8.43
CA PHE A 15 2.79 -13.89 -6.98
C PHE A 15 1.52 -14.65 -6.60
N LYS A 16 1.52 -15.18 -5.37
CA LYS A 16 0.37 -15.89 -4.78
C LYS A 16 -0.22 -15.07 -3.64
N THR A 17 -1.54 -14.94 -3.59
CA THR A 17 -2.26 -14.20 -2.54
C THR A 17 -3.65 -14.79 -2.34
N ASP A 18 -4.28 -14.51 -1.20
CA ASP A 18 -5.72 -14.76 -0.98
C ASP A 18 -6.58 -13.52 -1.25
N ALA A 19 -5.97 -12.41 -1.68
CA ALA A 19 -6.71 -11.26 -2.18
C ALA A 19 -7.42 -11.61 -3.50
N ASP A 20 -8.67 -11.17 -3.62
CA ASP A 20 -9.40 -11.23 -4.88
C ASP A 20 -8.80 -10.26 -5.93
N GLU A 21 -9.20 -10.46 -7.18
CA GLU A 21 -8.71 -9.67 -8.33
C GLU A 21 -8.99 -8.18 -8.18
N GLN A 22 -10.15 -7.80 -7.61
CA GLN A 22 -10.52 -6.42 -7.41
C GLN A 22 -9.56 -5.72 -6.42
N ARG A 23 -9.24 -6.38 -5.31
CA ARG A 23 -8.26 -5.88 -4.33
C ARG A 23 -6.87 -5.76 -4.94
N ILE A 24 -6.47 -6.70 -5.80
CA ILE A 24 -5.20 -6.63 -6.52
C ILE A 24 -5.18 -5.43 -7.46
N GLN A 25 -6.24 -5.21 -8.24
CA GLN A 25 -6.33 -4.09 -9.18
C GLN A 25 -6.27 -2.74 -8.46
N VAL A 26 -6.96 -2.59 -7.32
CA VAL A 26 -6.92 -1.37 -6.51
C VAL A 26 -5.51 -1.12 -5.97
N ALA A 27 -4.83 -2.17 -5.48
CA ALA A 27 -3.45 -2.05 -5.01
C ALA A 27 -2.47 -1.67 -6.13
N GLN A 28 -2.66 -2.22 -7.33
CA GLN A 28 -1.88 -1.85 -8.52
C GLN A 28 -2.07 -0.38 -8.86
N THR A 29 -3.31 0.07 -9.01
CA THR A 29 -3.62 1.48 -9.34
C THR A 29 -2.99 2.43 -8.32
N LEU A 30 -3.12 2.13 -7.02
CA LEU A 30 -2.51 2.93 -5.96
C LEU A 30 -0.98 3.01 -6.09
N LEU A 31 -0.30 1.89 -6.36
CA LEU A 31 1.15 1.88 -6.54
C LEU A 31 1.59 2.69 -7.76
N GLU A 32 0.83 2.63 -8.86
CA GLU A 32 1.14 3.37 -10.09
C GLU A 32 0.93 4.88 -9.92
N GLU A 33 -0.15 5.30 -9.26
CA GLU A 33 -0.42 6.70 -8.93
C GLU A 33 0.69 7.28 -8.04
N ARG A 34 1.05 6.57 -6.95
CA ARG A 34 2.12 6.99 -6.03
C ARG A 34 3.48 7.03 -6.70
N PHE A 35 3.79 6.04 -7.54
CA PHE A 35 5.03 6.04 -8.31
C PHE A 35 5.08 7.24 -9.27
N ALA A 36 3.97 7.54 -9.96
CA ALA A 36 3.87 8.70 -10.85
C ALA A 36 4.08 10.01 -10.08
N GLU A 37 3.48 10.17 -8.89
CA GLU A 37 3.72 11.33 -8.02
C GLU A 37 5.18 11.47 -7.60
N LEU A 38 5.81 10.39 -7.13
CA LEU A 38 7.22 10.38 -6.74
C LEU A 38 8.14 10.71 -7.93
N SER A 39 7.79 10.26 -9.13
CA SER A 39 8.57 10.51 -10.34
C SER A 39 8.53 11.98 -10.80
N LYS A 40 7.48 12.74 -10.46
CA LYS A 40 7.33 14.17 -10.82
C LYS A 40 8.30 15.09 -10.09
N GLY A 41 8.81 14.67 -8.93
CA GLY A 41 9.67 15.48 -8.05
C GLY A 41 11.08 15.78 -8.56
N GLY A 42 11.48 15.19 -9.71
CA GLY A 42 12.61 15.61 -10.55
C GLY A 42 13.99 15.82 -9.89
N ARG A 43 14.89 14.83 -9.99
CA ARG A 43 16.36 14.94 -10.31
C ARG A 43 17.03 13.57 -10.05
N TYR A 44 17.53 12.88 -11.09
CA TYR A 44 18.44 11.70 -11.04
C TYR A 44 18.22 10.67 -9.91
N ILE A 45 16.99 10.31 -9.58
CA ILE A 45 16.72 9.15 -8.72
C ILE A 45 16.51 7.93 -9.63
N SER A 46 17.29 6.87 -9.41
CA SER A 46 17.12 5.63 -10.15
C SER A 46 15.75 5.01 -9.86
N ARG A 47 15.21 4.25 -10.81
CA ARG A 47 13.96 3.49 -10.61
C ARG A 47 14.01 2.67 -9.32
N GLU A 48 15.12 2.01 -9.03
CA GLU A 48 15.32 1.24 -7.80
C GLU A 48 15.12 2.09 -6.54
N LYS A 49 15.73 3.29 -6.49
CA LYS A 49 15.55 4.21 -5.36
C LYS A 49 14.11 4.70 -5.26
N LEU A 50 13.43 4.98 -6.38
CA LEU A 50 12.01 5.34 -6.38
C LEU A 50 11.13 4.21 -5.85
N LEU A 51 11.39 2.97 -6.26
CA LEU A 51 10.67 1.79 -5.77
C LEU A 51 10.92 1.54 -4.27
N THR A 52 12.15 1.76 -3.79
CA THR A 52 12.47 1.69 -2.35
C THR A 52 11.75 2.77 -1.56
N LEU A 53 11.70 4.01 -2.07
CA LEU A 53 10.93 5.10 -1.45
C LEU A 53 9.44 4.79 -1.43
N LEU A 54 8.89 4.25 -2.52
CA LEU A 54 7.50 3.81 -2.59
C LEU A 54 7.22 2.72 -1.55
N ALA A 55 8.07 1.70 -1.45
CA ALA A 55 7.91 0.62 -0.46
C ALA A 55 7.96 1.16 0.98
N LEU A 56 8.86 2.10 1.26
CA LEU A 56 8.95 2.75 2.56
C LEU A 56 7.69 3.55 2.89
N GLY A 57 7.18 4.33 1.93
CA GLY A 57 5.93 5.09 2.09
C GLY A 57 4.73 4.18 2.34
N MET A 58 4.59 3.09 1.58
CA MET A 58 3.52 2.11 1.78
C MET A 58 3.59 1.42 3.15
N ALA A 59 4.79 1.17 3.67
CA ALA A 59 4.98 0.60 5.00
C ALA A 59 4.60 1.61 6.09
N ASP A 60 4.97 2.88 5.96
CA ASP A 60 4.60 3.95 6.88
C ASP A 60 3.07 4.16 6.92
N ASP A 61 2.43 4.28 5.74
CA ASP A 61 0.99 4.40 5.60
C ASP A 61 0.25 3.22 6.27
N TYR A 62 0.75 1.99 6.09
CA TYR A 62 0.20 0.80 6.74
C TYR A 62 0.32 0.87 8.27
N LEU A 63 1.49 1.27 8.79
CA LEU A 63 1.71 1.41 10.23
C LEU A 63 0.81 2.52 10.81
N GLU A 64 0.67 3.63 10.11
CA GLU A 64 -0.17 4.75 10.53
C GLU A 64 -1.65 4.35 10.55
N ALA A 65 -2.13 3.66 9.51
CA ALA A 65 -3.48 3.11 9.45
C ALA A 65 -3.73 2.15 10.60
N ARG A 66 -2.81 1.19 10.85
CA ARG A 66 -2.92 0.23 11.95
C ARG A 66 -2.99 0.92 13.32
N ARG A 67 -2.19 1.97 13.53
CA ARG A 67 -2.25 2.78 14.75
C ARG A 67 -3.60 3.48 14.90
N LYS A 68 -4.15 4.05 13.82
CA LYS A 68 -5.47 4.71 13.82
C LYS A 68 -6.58 3.71 14.15
N TYR A 69 -6.54 2.50 13.57
CA TYR A 69 -7.50 1.43 13.88
C TYR A 69 -7.46 1.03 15.35
N ALA A 70 -6.28 0.75 15.91
CA ALA A 70 -6.14 0.39 17.32
C ALA A 70 -6.64 1.51 18.25
N GLY A 71 -6.37 2.78 17.91
CA GLY A 71 -6.88 3.91 18.66
C GLY A 71 -8.41 4.06 18.59
N LEU A 72 -9.02 3.71 17.45
CA LEU A 72 -10.47 3.72 17.31
C LEU A 72 -11.13 2.58 18.10
N GLU A 73 -10.56 1.37 18.04
CA GLU A 73 -11.02 0.22 18.82
C GLU A 73 -11.00 0.52 20.32
N ALA A 74 -9.91 1.09 20.83
CA ALA A 74 -9.80 1.48 22.23
C ALA A 74 -10.88 2.51 22.64
N ARG A 75 -11.12 3.53 21.81
CA ARG A 75 -12.18 4.52 22.07
C ARG A 75 -13.58 3.91 22.05
N MET A 76 -13.84 2.95 21.16
CA MET A 76 -15.13 2.25 21.12
C MET A 76 -15.34 1.40 22.37
N GLN A 77 -14.29 0.72 22.86
CA GLN A 77 -14.34 -0.02 24.13
C GLN A 77 -14.62 0.91 25.31
N GLU A 78 -13.91 2.03 25.42
CA GLU A 78 -14.17 3.02 26.48
C GLU A 78 -15.61 3.55 26.47
N LEU A 79 -16.21 3.74 25.29
CA LEU A 79 -17.59 4.19 25.17
C LEU A 79 -18.60 3.10 25.58
N LEU A 80 -18.32 1.83 25.27
CA LEU A 80 -19.15 0.69 25.66
C LEU A 80 -19.07 0.42 27.16
N GLU A 81 -17.90 0.60 27.79
CA GLU A 81 -17.72 0.43 29.24
C GLU A 81 -18.35 1.56 30.08
N ARG A 82 -18.66 2.70 29.44
CA ARG A 82 -19.31 3.86 30.06
C ARG A 82 -20.85 3.83 30.00
N GLN A 83 -21.44 2.81 29.39
CA GLN A 83 -22.89 2.55 29.37
C GLN A 83 -23.27 1.47 30.37
#